data_AF-Q4D7M1-F1
#
_entry.id   AF-Q4D7M1-F1
#
_cell.length_a   1.000
_cell.length_b   1.000
_cell.length_c   1.000
_cell.angle_alpha   90.00
_cell.angle_beta   90.00
_cell.angle_gamma   90.00
#
_symmetry.space_group_name_H-M   'P 1'
#
loop_
_entity.id
_entity.type
_entity.pdbx_description
1 polymer ?
#
loop_
_entity_poly.entity_id
_entity_poly.type
_entity_poly.pdbx_seq_one_letter_code
_entity_poly.pdbx_strand_id
1 'polypeptide(L)'
;MPTEADLEKIRRERAARYQQLSEAEKPRVEPCPHCHELPYKKGVCPETGIFHNLERHTIVGGAVVQSNIVRSSELMEAIDRSRIRWVESRTQMVRADAVSLNLFQSFVRQLDWSLQRYGILYGKYDASLNLIEVHAIYEPEQHGDAYTFHYLPDKRLP
;
A
#
# COMPACT_ATOMS: atom_id res chain seq x y z
N MET A 1 -12.44 40.62 0.75
CA MET A 1 -11.82 39.64 1.67
C MET A 1 -11.90 40.23 3.07
N PRO A 2 -12.27 39.47 4.11
CA PRO A 2 -12.31 39.99 5.48
C PRO A 2 -10.91 40.49 5.86
N THR A 3 -10.85 41.64 6.53
CA THR A 3 -9.58 42.19 7.02
C THR A 3 -9.09 41.39 8.22
N GLU A 4 -7.80 41.48 8.57
CA GLU A 4 -7.28 40.82 9.79
C GLU A 4 -8.04 41.25 11.05
N ALA A 5 -8.47 42.52 11.12
CA ALA A 5 -9.28 43.04 12.21
C ALA A 5 -10.67 42.36 12.29
N ASP A 6 -11.31 42.11 11.14
CA ASP A 6 -12.57 41.38 11.09
C ASP A 6 -12.42 39.93 11.57
N LEU A 7 -11.34 39.27 11.16
CA LEU A 7 -11.03 37.90 11.59
C LEU A 7 -10.77 37.83 13.09
N GLU A 8 -10.06 38.81 13.65
CA GLU A 8 -9.77 38.87 15.08
C GLU A 8 -11.04 39.13 15.91
N LYS A 9 -11.93 40.02 15.43
CA LYS A 9 -13.24 40.22 16.07
C LYS A 9 -14.07 38.92 16.10
N ILE A 10 -14.13 38.21 14.98
CA ILE A 10 -14.86 36.93 14.89
C ILE A 10 -14.24 35.88 15.84
N ARG A 11 -12.90 35.83 15.96
CA ARG A 11 -12.23 34.93 16.91
C ARG A 11 -12.61 35.24 18.36
N ARG A 12 -12.62 36.51 18.75
CA ARG A 12 -13.02 36.93 20.10
C ARG A 12 -14.48 36.60 20.40
N GLU A 13 -15.38 36.85 19.46
CA GLU A 13 -16.81 36.50 19.61
C GLU A 13 -17.02 34.98 19.72
N ARG A 14 -16.25 34.17 18.98
CA ARG A 14 -16.27 32.70 19.12
C ARG A 14 -15.73 32.25 20.47
N ALA A 15 -14.63 32.85 20.94
CA ALA A 15 -14.05 32.54 22.25
C ALA A 15 -15.01 32.88 23.39
N ALA A 16 -15.66 34.05 23.33
CA ALA A 16 -16.66 34.47 24.32
C ALA A 16 -17.86 33.50 24.35
N ARG A 17 -18.38 33.10 23.18
CA ARG A 17 -19.45 32.09 23.10
C ARG A 17 -19.01 30.75 23.69
N TYR A 18 -17.80 30.28 23.37
CA TYR A 18 -17.28 29.02 23.91
C TYR A 18 -17.15 29.05 25.43
N GLN A 19 -16.75 30.19 26.02
CA GLN A 19 -16.66 30.36 27.47
C GLN A 19 -18.03 30.36 28.17
N GLN A 20 -19.10 30.75 27.46
CA GLN A 20 -20.46 30.76 28.00
C GLN A 20 -21.15 29.37 27.93
N LEU A 21 -20.60 28.42 27.18
CA LEU A 21 -21.13 27.06 27.11
C LEU A 21 -20.89 26.31 28.42
N SER A 22 -21.88 25.55 28.86
CA SER A 22 -21.71 24.60 29.96
C SER A 22 -20.75 23.46 29.58
N GLU A 23 -20.19 22.76 30.58
CA GLU A 23 -19.27 21.64 30.34
C GLU A 23 -19.87 20.49 29.52
N ALA A 24 -21.20 20.37 29.48
CA ALA A 24 -21.90 19.40 28.65
C ALA A 24 -22.03 19.86 27.18
N GLU A 25 -22.08 21.16 26.94
CA GLU A 25 -22.23 21.76 25.60
C GLU A 25 -20.89 22.00 24.90
N LYS A 26 -19.79 22.02 25.65
CA LYS A 26 -18.45 22.14 25.08
C LYS A 26 -18.15 20.91 24.21
N PRO A 27 -17.67 21.11 22.96
CA PRO A 27 -17.21 20.02 22.10
C PRO A 27 -16.20 19.13 22.82
N ARG A 28 -16.55 17.86 22.99
CA ARG A 28 -15.64 16.84 23.54
C ARG A 28 -15.05 16.06 22.38
N VAL A 29 -13.73 15.91 22.40
CA VAL A 29 -13.04 14.96 21.52
C VAL A 29 -12.69 13.77 22.40
N GLU A 30 -13.27 12.61 22.09
CA GLU A 30 -12.95 11.39 22.82
C GLU A 30 -11.52 10.94 22.48
N PRO A 31 -10.71 10.57 23.50
CA PRO A 31 -9.38 10.02 23.27
C PRO A 31 -9.48 8.64 22.60
N CYS A 32 -8.41 8.24 21.91
CA CYS A 32 -8.33 6.90 21.33
C CYS A 32 -8.54 5.83 22.41
N PRO A 33 -9.37 4.78 22.17
CA PRO A 33 -9.59 3.71 23.14
C PRO A 33 -8.35 2.84 23.39
N HIS A 34 -7.37 2.88 22.49
CA HIS A 34 -6.12 2.13 22.60
C HIS A 34 -5.02 2.98 23.26
N CYS A 35 -4.51 3.99 22.56
CA CYS A 35 -3.38 4.78 23.07
C CYS A 35 -3.76 5.93 24.02
N HIS A 36 -5.06 6.17 24.26
CA HIS A 36 -5.59 7.25 25.11
C HIS A 36 -5.16 8.68 24.74
N GLU A 37 -4.52 8.86 23.57
CA GLU A 37 -4.20 10.18 23.04
C GLU A 37 -5.39 10.76 22.25
N LEU A 38 -5.46 12.10 22.21
CA LEU A 38 -6.49 12.79 21.44
C LEU A 38 -6.22 12.62 19.93
N PRO A 39 -7.23 12.25 19.12
CA PRO A 39 -7.11 11.98 17.68
C PRO A 39 -6.41 13.05 16.85
N TYR A 40 -6.47 14.32 17.26
CA TYR A 40 -5.84 15.43 16.56
C TYR A 40 -4.36 15.63 16.89
N LYS A 41 -3.82 14.95 17.92
CA LYS A 41 -2.38 14.99 18.24
C LYS A 41 -1.56 14.09 17.32
N LYS A 42 -2.09 12.92 16.96
CA LYS A 42 -1.46 11.95 16.06
C LYS A 42 -2.50 11.40 15.10
N GLY A 43 -2.21 11.38 13.79
CA GLY A 43 -3.14 10.84 12.80
C GLY A 43 -3.29 9.32 12.86
N VAL A 44 -2.26 8.61 13.31
CA VAL A 44 -2.21 7.14 13.42
C VAL A 44 -1.98 6.75 14.87
N CYS A 45 -2.70 5.73 15.32
CA CYS A 45 -2.52 5.14 16.64
C CYS A 45 -1.18 4.39 16.70
N PRO A 46 -0.25 4.75 17.60
CA PRO A 46 1.05 4.08 17.69
C PRO A 46 0.94 2.62 18.16
N GLU A 47 -0.15 2.24 18.83
CA GLU A 47 -0.36 0.88 19.32
C GLU A 47 -0.96 -0.05 18.26
N THR A 48 -1.91 0.44 17.46
CA THR A 48 -2.62 -0.40 16.47
C THR A 48 -2.14 -0.20 15.03
N GLY A 49 -1.45 0.89 14.73
CA GLY A 49 -1.10 1.28 13.37
C GLY A 49 -2.28 1.80 12.52
N ILE A 50 -3.48 1.92 13.11
CA ILE A 50 -4.70 2.36 12.43
C ILE A 50 -4.89 3.88 12.61
N PHE A 51 -5.48 4.55 11.61
CA PHE A 51 -5.84 5.97 11.70
C PHE A 51 -6.83 6.24 12.85
N HIS A 52 -6.56 7.28 13.65
CA HIS A 52 -7.57 7.80 14.56
C HIS A 52 -8.73 8.40 13.75
N ASN A 53 -9.97 8.15 14.17
CA ASN A 53 -11.17 8.45 13.39
C ASN A 53 -11.19 7.74 12.02
N LEU A 54 -10.88 6.44 11.98
CA LEU A 54 -10.91 5.63 10.74
C LEU A 54 -12.23 5.80 9.97
N GLU A 55 -13.35 5.94 10.67
CA GLU A 55 -14.68 6.22 10.09
C GLU A 55 -14.76 7.49 9.23
N ARG A 56 -13.83 8.45 9.41
CA ARG A 56 -13.70 9.67 8.61
C ARG A 56 -12.68 9.53 7.48
N HIS A 57 -11.97 8.41 7.42
CA HIS A 57 -10.93 8.14 6.45
C HIS A 57 -11.43 7.12 5.43
N THR A 58 -11.33 7.44 4.14
CA THR A 58 -11.73 6.58 3.02
C THR A 58 -10.52 6.32 2.13
N ILE A 59 -10.32 5.06 1.71
CA ILE A 59 -9.23 4.68 0.81
C ILE A 59 -9.69 4.83 -0.63
N VAL A 60 -8.95 5.60 -1.43
CA VAL A 60 -9.19 5.80 -2.86
C VAL A 60 -7.87 5.61 -3.60
N GLY A 61 -7.79 4.62 -4.51
CA GLY A 61 -6.57 4.35 -5.28
C GLY A 61 -5.31 4.14 -4.41
N GLY A 62 -5.47 3.59 -3.20
CA GLY A 62 -4.38 3.39 -2.24
C GLY A 62 -4.00 4.63 -1.40
N ALA A 63 -4.57 5.80 -1.66
CA ALA A 63 -4.42 6.99 -0.82
C ALA A 63 -5.56 7.11 0.20
N VAL A 64 -5.22 7.49 1.43
CA VAL A 64 -6.20 7.69 2.52
C VAL A 64 -6.65 9.15 2.52
N VAL A 65 -7.96 9.38 2.43
CA VAL A 65 -8.57 10.71 2.30
C VAL A 65 -9.53 10.96 3.47
N GLN A 66 -9.49 12.14 4.08
CA GLN A 66 -10.25 12.48 5.31
C GLN A 66 -11.69 12.96 5.03
N SER A 67 -12.34 12.41 4.00
CA SER A 67 -13.62 12.93 3.50
C SER A 67 -14.31 11.91 2.60
N ASN A 68 -15.64 11.81 2.70
CA ASN A 68 -16.48 11.09 1.74
C ASN A 68 -16.63 11.83 0.40
N ILE A 69 -16.27 13.11 0.37
CA ILE A 69 -16.25 13.95 -0.83
C ILE A 69 -14.79 14.06 -1.26
N VAL A 70 -14.43 13.35 -2.32
CA VAL A 70 -13.08 13.35 -2.89
C VAL A 70 -13.07 14.33 -4.06
N ARG A 71 -12.16 15.30 -4.05
CA ARG A 71 -12.04 16.22 -5.19
C ARG A 71 -11.48 15.47 -6.39
N SER A 72 -11.93 15.78 -7.60
CA SER A 72 -11.47 15.10 -8.81
C SER A 72 -9.95 15.13 -8.97
N SER A 73 -9.27 16.20 -8.52
CA SER A 73 -7.81 16.30 -8.52
C SER A 73 -7.15 15.27 -7.61
N GLU A 74 -7.70 15.04 -6.41
CA GLU A 74 -7.18 14.06 -5.43
C GLU A 74 -7.40 12.63 -5.95
N LEU A 75 -8.56 12.39 -6.59
CA LEU A 75 -8.86 11.12 -7.25
C LEU A 75 -7.86 10.83 -8.39
N MET A 76 -7.59 11.82 -9.24
CA MET A 76 -6.65 11.67 -10.37
C MET A 76 -5.23 11.44 -9.88
N GLU A 77 -4.78 12.14 -8.84
CA GLU A 77 -3.47 11.88 -8.22
C GLU A 77 -3.38 10.47 -7.65
N ALA A 78 -4.42 9.99 -6.96
CA ALA A 78 -4.45 8.64 -6.42
C ALA A 78 -4.41 7.58 -7.55
N ILE A 79 -5.15 7.79 -8.63
CA ILE A 79 -5.11 6.95 -9.82
C ILE A 79 -3.72 6.99 -10.48
N ASP A 80 -3.09 8.16 -10.59
CA ASP A 80 -1.76 8.29 -11.20
C ASP A 80 -0.64 7.66 -10.36
N ARG A 81 -0.80 7.63 -9.03
CA ARG A 81 0.13 6.94 -8.11
C ARG A 81 -0.07 5.44 -8.12
N SER A 82 -1.30 4.97 -8.32
CA SER A 82 -1.65 3.54 -8.33
C SER A 82 -1.61 2.91 -9.73
N ARG A 83 -1.60 3.70 -10.80
CA ARG A 83 -1.40 3.20 -12.16
C ARG A 83 -0.05 2.51 -12.24
N ILE A 84 -0.08 1.23 -12.62
CA ILE A 84 1.08 0.49 -13.10
C ILE A 84 1.62 1.26 -14.31
N ARG A 85 2.64 2.09 -14.09
CA ARG A 85 3.38 2.71 -15.18
C ARG A 85 4.18 1.60 -15.83
N TRP A 86 3.95 1.37 -17.12
CA TRP A 86 4.87 0.64 -17.97
C TRP A 86 6.15 1.48 -18.08
N VAL A 87 6.99 1.38 -17.05
CA VAL A 87 8.33 1.97 -17.08
C VAL A 87 9.16 1.09 -18.02
N GLU A 88 9.99 1.69 -18.86
CA GLU A 88 11.01 0.93 -19.60
C GLU A 88 11.73 -0.01 -18.63
N SER A 89 11.89 -1.26 -19.05
CA SER A 89 12.51 -2.30 -18.21
C SER A 89 13.81 -1.74 -17.64
N ARG A 90 13.89 -1.64 -16.31
CA ARG A 90 15.11 -1.22 -15.62
C ARG A 90 16.25 -2.22 -15.85
N THR A 91 15.91 -3.43 -16.29
CA THR A 91 16.82 -4.54 -16.54
C THR A 91 17.06 -4.68 -18.04
N GLN A 92 18.32 -4.64 -18.47
CA GLN A 92 18.73 -4.90 -19.85
C GLN A 92 18.97 -6.40 -20.11
N MET A 93 19.40 -7.16 -19.10
CA MET A 93 19.79 -8.55 -19.27
C MET A 93 19.47 -9.40 -18.03
N VAL A 94 19.05 -10.64 -18.27
CA VAL A 94 18.93 -11.67 -17.24
C VAL A 94 19.94 -12.77 -17.53
N ARG A 95 20.85 -13.01 -16.60
CA ARG A 95 21.75 -14.17 -16.60
C ARG A 95 21.19 -15.17 -15.61
N ALA A 96 20.98 -16.40 -16.04
CA ALA A 96 20.54 -17.46 -15.16
C ALA A 96 21.57 -18.60 -15.17
N ASP A 97 21.84 -19.13 -13.98
CA ASP A 97 22.66 -20.31 -13.82
C ASP A 97 22.09 -21.50 -14.60
N ALA A 98 22.94 -22.12 -15.42
CA ALA A 98 22.53 -23.19 -16.32
C ALA A 98 22.04 -24.42 -15.57
N VAL A 99 22.61 -24.72 -14.40
CA VAL A 99 22.20 -25.88 -13.59
C VAL A 99 20.78 -25.67 -13.09
N SER A 100 20.48 -24.47 -12.58
CA SER A 100 19.15 -24.09 -12.09
C SER A 100 18.08 -24.17 -13.20
N LEU A 101 18.39 -23.67 -14.40
CA LEU A 101 17.49 -23.78 -15.55
C LEU A 101 17.27 -25.23 -15.98
N ASN A 102 18.34 -26.02 -16.05
CA ASN A 102 18.26 -27.43 -16.46
C ASN A 102 17.43 -28.26 -15.47
N LEU A 103 17.55 -28.00 -14.17
CA LEU A 103 16.72 -28.65 -13.15
C LEU A 103 15.23 -28.34 -13.37
N PHE A 104 14.88 -27.07 -13.56
CA PHE A 104 13.49 -26.68 -13.80
C PHE A 104 12.95 -27.26 -15.11
N GLN A 105 13.72 -27.18 -16.21
CA GLN A 105 13.33 -27.78 -17.48
C GLN A 105 13.18 -29.30 -17.40
N SER A 106 14.01 -29.98 -16.61
CA SER A 106 13.89 -31.43 -16.41
C SER A 106 12.55 -31.80 -15.77
N PHE A 107 12.08 -31.01 -14.80
CA PHE A 107 10.76 -31.19 -14.20
C PHE A 107 9.62 -30.98 -15.20
N VAL A 108 9.66 -29.88 -15.97
CA VAL A 108 8.62 -29.62 -16.99
C VAL A 108 8.61 -30.72 -18.06
N ARG A 109 9.79 -31.22 -18.44
CA ARG A 109 9.93 -32.32 -19.39
C ARG A 109 9.39 -33.64 -18.85
N GLN A 110 9.48 -33.93 -17.56
CA GLN A 110 8.86 -35.12 -16.95
C GLN A 110 7.33 -35.12 -17.07
N LEU A 111 6.73 -33.93 -17.20
CA LEU A 111 5.30 -33.74 -17.43
C LEU A 111 4.96 -33.61 -18.92
N ASP A 112 5.89 -33.95 -19.81
CA ASP A 112 5.78 -33.87 -21.27
C ASP A 112 5.29 -32.50 -21.77
N TRP A 113 5.67 -31.42 -21.07
CA TRP A 113 5.25 -30.05 -21.38
C TRP A 113 3.73 -29.84 -21.42
N SER A 114 2.96 -30.80 -20.90
CA SER A 114 1.49 -30.81 -21.00
C SER A 114 0.82 -29.95 -19.93
N LEU A 115 1.57 -29.56 -18.89
CA LEU A 115 1.09 -28.76 -17.75
C LEU A 115 1.92 -27.50 -17.61
N GLN A 116 1.25 -26.38 -17.37
CA GLN A 116 1.90 -25.12 -17.04
C GLN A 116 2.49 -25.18 -15.63
N ARG A 117 3.68 -24.59 -15.47
CA ARG A 117 4.40 -24.52 -14.19
C ARG A 117 4.99 -23.14 -13.99
N TYR A 118 5.09 -22.74 -12.74
CA TYR A 118 5.66 -21.47 -12.31
C TYR A 118 6.83 -21.71 -11.34
N GLY A 119 7.88 -20.90 -11.46
CA GLY A 119 8.97 -20.85 -10.50
C GLY A 119 9.35 -19.41 -10.18
N ILE A 120 9.83 -19.17 -8.97
CA ILE A 120 10.40 -17.89 -8.54
C ILE A 120 11.90 -17.92 -8.76
N LEU A 121 12.39 -16.94 -9.51
CA LEU A 121 13.82 -16.75 -9.76
C LEU A 121 14.44 -15.97 -8.59
N TYR A 122 15.33 -16.60 -7.84
CA TYR A 122 16.10 -15.98 -6.77
C TYR A 122 17.49 -15.61 -7.27
N GLY A 123 17.89 -14.37 -7.00
CA GLY A 123 19.07 -13.81 -7.62
C GLY A 123 19.48 -12.47 -7.03
N LYS A 124 20.41 -11.81 -7.72
CA LYS A 124 20.89 -10.47 -7.42
C LYS A 124 20.59 -9.54 -8.58
N TYR A 125 20.34 -8.28 -8.26
CA TYR A 125 20.24 -7.21 -9.24
C TYR A 125 21.49 -6.33 -9.16
N ASP A 126 22.22 -6.22 -10.27
CA ASP A 126 23.28 -5.25 -10.46
C ASP A 126 22.70 -3.99 -11.11
N ALA A 127 22.55 -2.94 -10.31
CA ALA A 127 22.01 -1.66 -10.78
C ALA A 127 22.97 -0.89 -11.70
N SER A 128 24.28 -1.16 -11.64
CA SER A 128 25.26 -0.47 -12.49
C SER A 128 25.21 -1.00 -13.92
N LEU A 129 24.95 -2.30 -14.07
CA LEU A 129 24.85 -3.00 -15.35
C LEU A 129 23.40 -3.23 -15.79
N ASN A 130 22.42 -2.85 -14.96
CA ASN A 130 21.01 -3.16 -15.18
C ASN A 130 20.79 -4.66 -15.45
N LEU A 131 21.43 -5.52 -14.64
CA LEU A 131 21.50 -6.95 -14.88
C LEU A 131 20.94 -7.74 -13.71
N ILE A 132 20.13 -8.77 -13.99
CA ILE A 132 19.69 -9.75 -12.98
C ILE A 132 20.52 -11.01 -13.13
N GLU A 133 21.16 -11.47 -12.06
CA GLU A 133 21.80 -12.78 -11.96
C GLU A 133 20.93 -13.73 -11.14
N VAL A 134 20.36 -14.75 -11.77
CA VAL A 134 19.57 -15.79 -11.12
C VAL A 134 20.49 -16.93 -10.68
N HIS A 135 20.46 -17.24 -9.40
CA HIS A 135 21.28 -18.27 -8.77
C HIS A 135 20.48 -19.50 -8.34
N ALA A 136 19.16 -19.37 -8.19
CA ALA A 136 18.28 -20.46 -7.80
C ALA A 136 16.87 -20.25 -8.34
N ILE A 137 16.15 -21.35 -8.53
CA ILE A 137 14.73 -21.35 -8.90
C ILE A 137 14.00 -22.14 -7.83
N TYR A 138 13.01 -21.51 -7.20
CA TYR A 138 12.13 -22.15 -6.26
C TYR A 138 10.78 -22.44 -6.92
N GLU A 139 10.30 -23.67 -6.81
CA GLU A 139 8.98 -24.06 -7.30
C GLU A 139 8.04 -24.29 -6.12
N PRO A 140 7.08 -23.39 -5.87
CA PRO A 140 6.09 -23.58 -4.82
C PRO A 140 5.10 -24.67 -5.19
N GLU A 141 4.40 -25.17 -4.18
CA GLU A 141 3.28 -26.07 -4.41
C GLU A 141 2.22 -25.41 -5.29
N GLN A 142 1.81 -26.11 -6.33
CA GLN A 142 0.90 -25.61 -7.34
C GLN A 142 0.23 -26.77 -8.06
N HIS A 143 -0.97 -26.50 -8.58
CA HIS A 143 -1.61 -27.35 -9.57
C HIS A 143 -1.44 -26.72 -10.95
N GLY A 144 -0.82 -27.44 -11.88
CA GLY A 144 -0.76 -27.05 -13.29
C GLY A 144 -1.89 -27.73 -14.06
N ASP A 145 -2.49 -27.01 -15.00
CA ASP A 145 -3.29 -27.57 -16.09
C ASP A 145 -2.68 -27.15 -17.44
N ALA A 146 -3.31 -27.53 -18.55
CA ALA A 146 -2.78 -27.25 -19.90
C ALA A 146 -2.71 -25.74 -20.23
N TYR A 147 -3.49 -24.90 -19.54
CA TYR A 147 -3.70 -23.49 -19.88
C TYR A 147 -3.13 -22.54 -18.83
N THR A 148 -3.07 -22.95 -17.57
CA THR A 148 -2.60 -22.11 -16.46
C THR A 148 -2.03 -22.95 -15.31
N PHE A 149 -1.34 -22.29 -14.39
CA PHE A 149 -1.05 -22.82 -13.06
C PHE A 149 -1.98 -22.16 -12.03
N HIS A 150 -2.20 -22.86 -10.92
CA HIS A 150 -2.95 -22.40 -9.76
C HIS A 150 -2.06 -22.49 -8.53
N TYR A 151 -1.77 -21.33 -7.94
CA TYR A 151 -0.94 -21.24 -6.75
C TYR A 151 -1.65 -21.90 -5.55
N LEU A 152 -0.94 -22.79 -4.85
CA LEU A 152 -1.35 -23.19 -3.51
C LEU A 152 -0.72 -22.24 -2.48
N PRO A 153 -1.39 -21.94 -1.36
CA PRO A 153 -0.82 -21.11 -0.32
C PRO A 153 0.49 -21.70 0.22
N ASP A 154 1.60 -20.98 0.06
CA ASP A 154 2.91 -21.39 0.56
C ASP A 154 3.37 -20.45 1.67
N LYS A 155 3.53 -20.99 2.88
CA LYS A 155 3.95 -20.24 4.07
C LYS A 155 5.37 -19.66 3.97
N ARG A 156 6.17 -20.12 3.00
CA ARG A 156 7.54 -19.65 2.77
C ARG A 156 7.60 -18.40 1.89
N LEU A 157 6.50 -18.06 1.23
CA LEU A 157 6.40 -16.90 0.36
C LEU A 157 5.65 -15.76 1.06
N PRO A 158 6.11 -14.51 0.90
CA PRO A 158 5.46 -13.33 1.46
C PRO A 158 4.11 -13.03 0.78
#